data_AF-A0A671UAD5-F1
#
_entry.id   AF-A0A671UAD5-F1
#
_cell.length_a   1.000
_cell.length_b   1.000
_cell.length_c   1.000
_cell.angle_alpha   90.00
_cell.angle_beta   90.00
_cell.angle_gamma   90.00
#
_symmetry.space_group_name_H-M   'P 1'
#
loop_
_entity.id
_entity.type
_entity.pdbx_description
1 polymer ?
#
loop_
_entity_poly.entity_id
_entity_poly.type
_entity_poly.pdbx_seq_one_letter_code
_entity_poly.pdbx_strand_id
1 'polypeptide(L)'
;SSLSPEANVEPSPDKPGSSDRKELPTSSGPRPASSFTKGPAAMQPTSLEQVCSCFYLQLEEDEAKDSFDVDVAVTNPEKVGDGMNAYVAYKVSTRTSLPMFRSKAFTARRRYSDFLGLYEKLSVKQSLLGCIIPPPPEKSVVGMTKVKVGMDDPSSVEFVERRRAALERYLQRIVAHPLLLQDPDVREFLEREDVSILQWTQTTFPPGLPATSKKQDWFEDKFQEVENEEQQLRKLHAVVDSLVNHRKELCGNTAVFAKSMAMLGNSEDNTALSRALSQLAEVEDKMEQLHQEQAASDFFIFEEMLADYIRLLGAMRGCFDQRMRAWQRWQEAQSTLQKKREAEAKLLWANKPDKLQQAKEDITEWESRVTQYERDFDRIGMTVRKEVLRFEKEKAKDFKSQIIKYLEAMLQSQQRLIKFWEAFLPEAKAIA
;
A
#
# COMPACT_ATOMS: atom_id res chain seq x y z
N SER A 1 -1.90 45.79 37.55
CA SER A 1 -1.08 47.01 37.73
C SER A 1 -0.33 47.30 36.46
N SER A 2 -0.31 48.58 36.10
CA SER A 2 0.53 49.23 35.08
C SER A 2 -0.07 49.43 33.67
N LEU A 3 -0.58 50.66 33.50
CA LEU A 3 -0.49 51.58 32.34
C LEU A 3 -1.53 51.51 31.20
N SER A 4 -2.40 52.53 31.19
CA SER A 4 -3.31 53.05 30.15
C SER A 4 -2.55 53.90 29.09
N PRO A 5 -3.21 54.61 28.13
CA PRO A 5 -4.42 54.33 27.33
C PRO A 5 -4.27 54.68 25.82
N GLU A 6 -5.12 54.13 24.95
CA GLU A 6 -5.43 54.70 23.63
C GLU A 6 -6.77 55.46 23.68
N ALA A 7 -6.81 56.60 22.99
CA ALA A 7 -7.91 57.55 23.01
C ALA A 7 -9.05 57.16 22.06
N ASN A 8 -10.26 57.45 22.54
CA ASN A 8 -11.58 57.21 22.00
C ASN A 8 -12.08 58.45 21.23
N VAL A 9 -12.77 58.31 20.08
CA VAL A 9 -13.92 59.15 19.68
C VAL A 9 -14.84 58.39 18.69
N GLU A 10 -16.06 58.10 19.16
CA GLU A 10 -17.30 57.64 18.49
C GLU A 10 -18.14 58.84 17.90
N PRO A 11 -19.40 58.71 17.39
CA PRO A 11 -19.93 57.87 16.29
C PRO A 11 -21.04 58.55 15.39
N SER A 12 -21.41 57.87 14.27
CA SER A 12 -22.77 57.68 13.68
C SER A 12 -23.65 58.86 13.13
N PRO A 13 -24.80 58.61 12.45
CA PRO A 13 -25.23 57.61 11.43
C PRO A 13 -25.91 58.33 10.20
N ASP A 14 -26.38 57.75 9.08
CA ASP A 14 -27.58 56.91 8.86
C ASP A 14 -27.76 56.64 7.33
N LYS A 15 -28.37 55.49 6.97
CA LYS A 15 -28.99 55.17 5.65
C LYS A 15 -30.54 55.34 5.77
N PRO A 16 -31.47 54.87 4.88
CA PRO A 16 -31.45 54.38 3.47
C PRO A 16 -32.65 54.91 2.61
N GLY A 17 -32.78 54.43 1.35
CA GLY A 17 -34.07 54.35 0.61
C GLY A 17 -33.93 54.41 -0.92
N SER A 18 -33.98 53.28 -1.65
CA SER A 18 -35.16 52.72 -2.38
C SER A 18 -35.38 53.34 -3.78
N SER A 19 -34.93 52.71 -4.86
CA SER A 19 -35.70 51.88 -5.81
C SER A 19 -36.46 52.66 -6.90
N ASP A 20 -36.11 52.48 -8.18
CA ASP A 20 -37.09 52.16 -9.22
C ASP A 20 -36.44 51.76 -10.56
N ARG A 21 -37.17 50.91 -11.30
CA ARG A 21 -36.73 50.05 -12.41
C ARG A 21 -37.64 50.28 -13.61
N LYS A 22 -37.10 50.58 -14.80
CA LYS A 22 -37.73 50.52 -16.16
C LYS A 22 -36.60 50.74 -17.19
N GLU A 23 -36.54 50.24 -18.42
CA GLU A 23 -37.33 49.37 -19.31
C GLU A 23 -36.40 49.03 -20.51
N LEU A 24 -36.65 47.91 -21.21
CA LEU A 24 -36.02 47.53 -22.51
C LEU A 24 -36.80 48.13 -23.70
N PRO A 25 -36.22 48.21 -24.92
CA PRO A 25 -36.73 47.30 -25.98
C PRO A 25 -35.74 46.87 -27.12
N THR A 26 -35.95 45.62 -27.57
CA THR A 26 -36.01 45.03 -28.94
C THR A 26 -34.96 45.21 -30.08
N SER A 27 -34.41 44.05 -30.48
CA SER A 27 -34.38 43.38 -31.81
C SER A 27 -33.47 43.80 -33.01
N SER A 28 -32.88 42.74 -33.62
CA SER A 28 -32.77 42.42 -35.07
C SER A 28 -31.41 42.51 -35.81
N GLY A 29 -31.00 41.38 -36.40
CA GLY A 29 -30.46 41.26 -37.78
C GLY A 29 -28.94 41.39 -38.06
N PRO A 30 -28.38 40.79 -39.15
CA PRO A 30 -27.00 40.25 -39.18
C PRO A 30 -25.99 40.82 -40.23
N ARG A 31 -24.67 40.61 -39.96
CA ARG A 31 -23.44 40.63 -40.84
C ARG A 31 -22.99 41.99 -41.46
N PRO A 32 -21.73 42.15 -42.00
CA PRO A 32 -20.43 41.46 -41.80
C PRO A 32 -19.17 42.40 -41.64
N ALA A 33 -18.01 41.77 -41.37
CA ALA A 33 -16.62 42.17 -41.68
C ALA A 33 -15.97 43.44 -41.05
N SER A 34 -14.91 43.24 -40.27
CA SER A 34 -13.59 43.85 -40.55
C SER A 34 -12.48 43.28 -39.65
N SER A 35 -11.32 43.18 -40.26
CA SER A 35 -10.03 42.66 -39.82
C SER A 35 -9.35 43.47 -38.72
N PHE A 36 -8.77 42.82 -37.72
CA PHE A 36 -7.57 43.32 -37.04
C PHE A 36 -6.62 42.17 -36.64
N THR A 37 -5.40 42.28 -37.14
CA THR A 37 -4.19 41.51 -36.85
C THR A 37 -3.83 41.53 -35.36
N LYS A 38 -3.45 40.38 -34.79
CA LYS A 38 -2.68 40.31 -33.53
C LYS A 38 -1.56 39.27 -33.63
N GLY A 39 -0.38 39.70 -33.16
CA GLY A 39 0.91 39.01 -33.21
C GLY A 39 1.06 37.83 -32.25
N PRO A 40 2.31 37.39 -32.00
CA PRO A 40 2.62 36.03 -31.62
C PRO A 40 2.12 35.67 -30.22
N ALA A 41 1.63 34.43 -30.12
CA ALA A 41 1.09 33.83 -28.91
C ALA A 41 2.09 33.93 -27.74
N ALA A 42 1.68 34.63 -26.68
CA ALA A 42 2.30 34.52 -25.38
C ALA A 42 2.03 33.11 -24.83
N MET A 43 3.08 32.32 -24.60
CA MET A 43 3.01 31.08 -23.82
C MET A 43 2.53 31.44 -22.41
N GLN A 44 1.31 31.02 -22.06
CA GLN A 44 0.86 31.05 -20.67
C GLN A 44 1.57 29.94 -19.88
N PRO A 45 1.90 30.16 -18.60
CA PRO A 45 2.43 29.11 -17.75
C PRO A 45 1.32 28.09 -17.47
N THR A 46 1.51 26.86 -17.92
CA THR A 46 0.63 25.72 -17.64
C THR A 46 0.56 25.51 -16.13
N SER A 47 -0.66 25.46 -15.56
CA SER A 47 -0.85 25.26 -14.12
C SER A 47 -0.46 23.84 -13.70
N LEU A 48 -0.03 23.67 -12.44
CA LEU A 48 0.37 22.38 -11.86
C LEU A 48 -0.72 21.30 -12.02
N GLU A 49 -2.00 21.70 -11.95
CA GLU A 49 -3.15 20.83 -12.20
C GLU A 49 -3.19 20.28 -13.62
N GLN A 50 -2.81 21.08 -14.63
CA GLN A 50 -2.80 20.63 -16.03
C GLN A 50 -1.67 19.64 -16.31
N VAL A 51 -0.50 19.82 -15.68
CA VAL A 51 0.62 18.88 -15.81
C VAL A 51 0.32 17.56 -15.09
N CYS A 52 -0.27 17.62 -13.90
CA CYS A 52 -0.78 16.44 -13.21
C CYS A 52 -1.86 15.74 -14.04
N SER A 53 -2.87 16.46 -14.53
CA SER A 53 -3.95 15.90 -15.35
C SER A 53 -3.44 15.20 -16.61
N CYS A 54 -2.47 15.78 -17.31
CA CYS A 54 -1.86 15.16 -18.48
C CYS A 54 -1.04 13.91 -18.12
N PHE A 55 -0.37 13.92 -16.97
CA PHE A 55 0.35 12.74 -16.46
C PHE A 55 -0.61 11.62 -16.04
N TYR A 56 -1.75 11.94 -15.42
CA TYR A 56 -2.81 10.97 -15.10
C TYR A 56 -3.41 10.33 -16.34
N LEU A 57 -3.69 11.12 -17.39
CA LEU A 57 -4.19 10.59 -18.67
C LEU A 57 -3.18 9.66 -19.36
N GLN A 58 -1.89 10.03 -19.34
CA GLN A 58 -0.82 9.18 -19.87
C GLN A 58 -0.71 7.84 -19.11
N LEU A 59 -0.88 7.87 -17.78
CA LEU A 59 -0.90 6.66 -16.95
C LEU A 59 -2.15 5.80 -17.17
N GLU A 60 -3.31 6.40 -17.43
CA GLU A 60 -4.53 5.66 -17.79
C GLU A 60 -4.38 4.91 -19.12
N GLU A 61 -3.73 5.53 -20.12
CA GLU A 61 -3.40 4.87 -21.39
C GLU A 61 -2.35 3.76 -21.25
N ASP A 62 -1.36 3.94 -20.35
CA ASP A 62 -0.36 2.92 -20.05
C ASP A 62 -0.96 1.75 -19.25
N GLU A 63 -1.92 1.98 -18.34
CA GLU A 63 -2.60 0.91 -17.58
C GLU A 63 -3.59 0.10 -18.39
N ALA A 64 -4.28 0.69 -19.37
CA ALA A 64 -5.15 -0.07 -20.28
C ALA A 64 -4.38 -1.16 -21.06
N LYS A 65 -3.04 -1.04 -21.11
CA LYS A 65 -2.12 -2.01 -21.72
C LYS A 65 -1.51 -2.99 -20.71
N ASP A 66 -1.48 -2.68 -19.41
CA ASP A 66 -0.77 -3.42 -18.35
C ASP A 66 -1.70 -4.28 -17.45
N SER A 67 -2.88 -4.67 -17.94
CA SER A 67 -3.70 -5.69 -17.26
C SER A 67 -3.10 -7.09 -17.49
N PHE A 68 -2.19 -7.51 -16.60
CA PHE A 68 -1.61 -8.85 -16.63
C PHE A 68 -2.59 -9.89 -16.10
N ASP A 69 -2.94 -10.86 -16.95
CA ASP A 69 -3.71 -12.03 -16.57
C ASP A 69 -2.79 -13.05 -15.90
N VAL A 70 -2.50 -12.80 -14.62
CA VAL A 70 -1.72 -13.69 -13.74
C VAL A 70 -2.49 -13.85 -12.43
N ASP A 71 -2.99 -15.05 -12.20
CA ASP A 71 -3.65 -15.45 -10.96
C ASP A 71 -2.70 -16.31 -10.13
N VAL A 72 -2.48 -15.94 -8.87
CA VAL A 72 -1.61 -16.64 -7.94
C VAL A 72 -2.35 -16.92 -6.64
N ALA A 73 -2.29 -18.18 -6.21
CA ALA A 73 -2.83 -18.64 -4.94
C ALA A 73 -1.74 -19.35 -4.12
N VAL A 74 -1.71 -19.09 -2.81
CA VAL A 74 -0.82 -19.78 -1.87
C VAL A 74 -1.68 -20.64 -0.97
N THR A 75 -1.53 -21.96 -1.04
CA THR A 75 -2.42 -22.94 -0.41
C THR A 75 -1.63 -24.05 0.28
N ASN A 76 -2.34 -24.97 0.94
CA ASN A 76 -1.81 -26.22 1.49
C ASN A 76 -0.54 -26.02 2.32
N PRO A 77 -0.61 -25.33 3.46
CA PRO A 77 0.51 -25.29 4.39
C PRO A 77 0.82 -26.70 4.90
N GLU A 78 2.06 -27.15 4.72
CA GLU A 78 2.50 -28.50 5.08
C GLU A 78 3.79 -28.41 5.91
N LYS A 79 3.83 -29.08 7.06
CA LYS A 79 5.06 -29.22 7.85
C LYS A 79 5.97 -30.23 7.15
N VAL A 80 7.15 -29.78 6.76
CA VAL A 80 8.18 -30.61 6.12
C VAL A 80 9.36 -30.76 7.10
N GLY A 81 9.80 -32.01 7.28
CA GLY A 81 10.89 -32.38 8.18
C GLY A 81 10.46 -32.56 9.64
N ASP A 82 11.41 -32.96 10.47
CA ASP A 82 11.21 -33.25 11.89
C ASP A 82 12.25 -32.52 12.77
N GLY A 83 11.92 -32.30 14.05
CA GLY A 83 12.78 -31.64 15.03
C GLY A 83 13.09 -30.17 14.72
N MET A 84 14.31 -29.72 15.08
CA MET A 84 14.72 -28.31 14.99
C MET A 84 14.78 -27.75 13.55
N ASN A 85 14.90 -28.62 12.55
CA ASN A 85 14.99 -28.26 11.13
C ASN A 85 13.64 -28.28 10.39
N ALA A 86 12.54 -28.57 11.08
CA ALA A 86 11.22 -28.54 10.48
C ALA A 86 10.82 -27.13 10.02
N TYR A 87 10.16 -27.04 8.86
CA TYR A 87 9.63 -25.80 8.30
C TYR A 87 8.25 -26.01 7.67
N VAL A 88 7.51 -24.93 7.46
CA VAL A 88 6.24 -24.96 6.71
C VAL A 88 6.52 -24.65 5.25
N ALA A 89 6.13 -25.55 4.37
CA ALA A 89 6.08 -25.35 2.94
C ALA A 89 4.65 -24.98 2.51
N TYR A 90 4.54 -24.14 1.49
CA TYR A 90 3.31 -23.68 0.90
C TYR A 90 3.27 -24.08 -0.57
N LYS A 91 2.10 -24.45 -1.06
CA LYS A 91 1.86 -24.68 -2.49
C LYS A 91 1.49 -23.36 -3.15
N VAL A 92 2.41 -22.81 -3.94
CA VAL A 92 2.18 -21.66 -4.81
C VAL A 92 1.61 -22.17 -6.13
N SER A 93 0.38 -21.80 -6.46
CA SER A 93 -0.27 -22.17 -7.73
C SER A 93 -0.42 -20.92 -8.57
N THR A 94 0.02 -20.98 -9.83
CA THR A 94 -0.03 -19.84 -10.74
C THR A 94 -0.76 -20.23 -12.01
N ARG A 95 -1.67 -19.37 -12.47
CA ARG A 95 -2.33 -19.45 -13.77
C ARG A 95 -2.10 -18.16 -14.53
N THR A 96 -1.77 -18.27 -15.80
CA THR A 96 -1.51 -17.09 -16.63
C THR A 96 -1.68 -17.38 -18.11
N SER A 97 -2.06 -16.36 -18.87
CA SER A 97 -2.07 -16.37 -20.33
C SER A 97 -0.83 -15.72 -20.96
N LEU A 98 0.11 -15.23 -20.14
CA LEU A 98 1.28 -14.51 -20.63
C LEU A 98 2.31 -15.44 -21.29
N PRO A 99 2.87 -15.07 -22.45
CA PRO A 99 3.81 -15.90 -23.20
C PRO A 99 5.20 -15.98 -22.56
N MET A 100 5.50 -15.14 -21.57
CA MET A 100 6.78 -15.14 -20.85
C MET A 100 6.92 -16.33 -19.89
N PHE A 101 5.86 -17.11 -19.66
CA PHE A 101 5.85 -18.31 -18.84
C PHE A 101 5.83 -19.58 -19.70
N ARG A 102 6.45 -20.65 -19.22
CA ARG A 102 6.57 -21.95 -19.91
C ARG A 102 5.24 -22.68 -20.02
N SER A 103 4.32 -22.43 -19.09
CA SER A 103 3.05 -23.14 -18.98
C SER A 103 1.96 -22.20 -18.49
N LYS A 104 0.73 -22.43 -18.94
CA LYS A 104 -0.44 -21.61 -18.56
C LYS A 104 -0.92 -21.86 -17.13
N ALA A 105 -0.52 -22.99 -16.55
CA ALA A 105 -0.79 -23.34 -15.17
C ALA A 105 0.35 -24.19 -14.63
N PHE A 106 0.88 -23.85 -13.46
CA PHE A 106 1.94 -24.59 -12.80
C PHE A 106 1.89 -24.36 -11.29
N THR A 107 2.60 -25.21 -10.55
CA THR A 107 2.66 -25.14 -9.09
C THR A 107 4.08 -25.35 -8.59
N ALA A 108 4.49 -24.58 -7.60
CA ALA A 108 5.78 -24.72 -6.93
C ALA A 108 5.59 -24.82 -5.41
N ARG A 109 6.47 -25.57 -4.74
CA ARG A 109 6.54 -25.61 -3.27
C ARG A 109 7.54 -24.57 -2.79
N ARG A 110 7.12 -23.72 -1.85
CA ARG A 110 7.93 -22.63 -1.29
C ARG A 110 7.82 -22.59 0.22
N ARG A 111 8.93 -22.47 0.92
CA ARG A 111 8.95 -22.16 2.35
C ARG A 111 9.07 -20.65 2.54
N TYR A 112 8.71 -20.18 3.73
CA TYR A 112 8.73 -18.75 4.05
C TYR A 112 10.09 -18.06 3.76
N SER A 113 11.22 -18.72 3.98
CA SER A 113 12.54 -18.16 3.66
C SER A 113 12.78 -17.93 2.17
N ASP A 114 12.10 -18.66 1.29
CA ASP A 114 12.26 -18.49 -0.16
C ASP A 114 11.59 -17.16 -0.60
N PHE A 115 10.44 -16.82 0.00
CA PHE A 115 9.78 -15.52 -0.22
C PHE A 115 10.66 -14.36 0.25
N LEU A 116 11.36 -14.54 1.36
CA LEU A 116 12.31 -13.54 1.85
C LEU A 116 13.50 -13.39 0.90
N GLY A 117 14.04 -14.50 0.39
CA GLY A 117 15.10 -14.46 -0.61
C GLY A 117 14.68 -13.73 -1.88
N LEU A 118 13.43 -13.94 -2.35
CA LEU A 118 12.86 -13.18 -3.46
C LEU A 118 12.80 -11.68 -3.12
N TYR A 119 12.26 -11.32 -1.96
CA TYR A 119 12.18 -9.93 -1.53
C TYR A 119 13.55 -9.25 -1.44
N GLU A 120 14.56 -9.92 -0.88
CA GLU A 120 15.93 -9.38 -0.76
C GLU A 120 16.53 -9.11 -2.14
N LYS A 121 16.37 -10.05 -3.09
CA LYS A 121 16.82 -9.90 -4.48
C LYS A 121 16.15 -8.72 -5.17
N LEU A 122 14.82 -8.62 -5.07
CA LEU A 122 14.05 -7.51 -5.63
C LEU A 122 14.45 -6.18 -4.97
N SER A 123 14.63 -6.16 -3.65
CA SER A 123 15.03 -4.98 -2.90
C SER A 123 16.36 -4.41 -3.37
N VAL A 124 17.38 -5.26 -3.60
CA VAL A 124 18.68 -4.82 -4.10
C VAL A 124 18.58 -4.23 -5.51
N LYS A 125 17.76 -4.80 -6.38
CA LYS A 125 17.66 -4.40 -7.80
C LYS A 125 16.75 -3.21 -8.01
N GLN A 126 15.50 -3.32 -7.56
CA GLN A 126 14.40 -2.42 -7.92
C GLN A 126 14.28 -1.24 -6.96
N SER A 127 14.69 -1.39 -5.69
CA SER A 127 14.65 -0.27 -4.73
C SER A 127 15.56 0.86 -5.18
N LEU A 128 16.74 0.53 -5.73
CA LEU A 128 17.69 1.50 -6.28
C LEU A 128 17.10 2.35 -7.42
N LEU A 129 16.06 1.85 -8.09
CA LEU A 129 15.37 2.54 -9.18
C LEU A 129 14.17 3.37 -8.70
N GLY A 130 13.84 3.34 -7.40
CA GLY A 130 12.71 4.07 -6.82
C GLY A 130 11.37 3.34 -6.95
N CYS A 131 11.39 2.02 -7.10
CA CYS A 131 10.20 1.16 -7.20
C CYS A 131 9.66 0.77 -5.82
N ILE A 132 8.33 0.80 -5.63
CA ILE A 132 7.67 0.37 -4.39
C ILE A 132 7.60 -1.15 -4.40
N ILE A 133 8.43 -1.76 -3.56
CA ILE A 133 8.48 -3.23 -3.42
C ILE A 133 7.59 -3.62 -2.24
N PRO A 134 6.52 -4.41 -2.45
CA PRO A 134 5.72 -4.96 -1.37
C PRO A 134 6.62 -5.70 -0.37
N PRO A 135 6.57 -5.39 0.93
CA PRO A 135 7.33 -6.13 1.92
C PRO A 135 6.60 -7.43 2.29
N PRO A 136 7.34 -8.54 2.52
CA PRO A 136 6.75 -9.79 2.97
C PRO A 136 6.22 -9.68 4.41
N PRO A 137 5.32 -10.57 4.83
CA PRO A 137 4.86 -10.60 6.22
C PRO A 137 6.01 -10.85 7.20
N GLU A 138 5.92 -10.31 8.41
CA GLU A 138 7.00 -10.33 9.39
C GLU A 138 7.42 -11.74 9.85
N LYS A 139 8.72 -11.86 10.17
CA LYS A 139 9.31 -13.03 10.84
C LYS A 139 8.80 -13.15 12.27
N SER A 140 7.62 -13.73 12.47
CA SER A 140 7.15 -14.05 13.83
C SER A 140 7.96 -15.21 14.43
N VAL A 141 8.92 -14.88 15.29
CA VAL A 141 9.75 -15.85 16.03
C VAL A 141 8.91 -16.66 17.01
N VAL A 142 7.94 -16.02 17.66
CA VAL A 142 7.01 -16.66 18.62
C VAL A 142 6.11 -17.68 17.93
N GLY A 143 5.54 -17.34 16.76
CA GLY A 143 4.73 -18.29 15.99
C GLY A 143 5.56 -19.42 15.38
N MET A 144 6.81 -19.17 14.98
CA MET A 144 7.72 -20.22 14.50
C MET A 144 8.06 -21.24 15.59
N THR A 145 8.27 -20.82 16.84
CA THR A 145 8.52 -21.75 17.95
C THR A 145 7.29 -22.61 18.24
N LYS A 146 6.08 -22.04 18.19
CA LYS A 146 4.83 -22.79 18.39
C LYS A 146 4.60 -23.87 17.33
N VAL A 147 4.75 -23.53 16.04
CA VAL A 147 4.60 -24.46 14.92
C VAL A 147 5.64 -25.59 14.96
N LYS A 148 6.84 -25.33 15.52
CA LYS A 148 7.87 -26.36 15.69
C LYS A 148 7.56 -27.35 16.81
N VAL A 149 6.84 -26.93 17.86
CA VAL A 149 6.48 -27.76 19.01
C VAL A 149 5.20 -28.58 18.75
N GLY A 150 4.30 -28.10 17.88
CA GLY A 150 3.14 -28.87 17.38
C GLY A 150 2.30 -28.07 16.38
N MET A 151 1.76 -28.74 15.34
CA MET A 151 0.83 -28.14 14.35
C MET A 151 -0.66 -28.34 14.73
N ASP A 152 -0.94 -29.18 15.72
CA ASP A 152 -2.31 -29.56 16.09
C ASP A 152 -2.95 -28.60 17.11
N ASP A 153 -2.17 -27.66 17.66
CA ASP A 153 -2.68 -26.62 18.56
C ASP A 153 -3.48 -25.58 17.75
N PRO A 154 -4.74 -25.25 18.11
CA PRO A 154 -5.53 -24.23 17.43
C PRO A 154 -4.78 -22.90 17.19
N SER A 155 -3.91 -22.50 18.12
CA SER A 155 -3.12 -21.27 17.98
C SER A 155 -2.03 -21.35 16.89
N SER A 156 -1.52 -22.56 16.62
CA SER A 156 -0.55 -22.82 15.57
C SER A 156 -1.20 -22.85 14.18
N VAL A 157 -2.42 -23.38 14.08
CA VAL A 157 -3.22 -23.41 12.84
C VAL A 157 -3.61 -21.98 12.43
N GLU A 158 -4.12 -21.16 13.35
CA GLU A 158 -4.48 -19.76 13.09
C GLU A 158 -3.27 -18.97 12.58
N PHE A 159 -2.10 -19.17 13.20
CA PHE A 159 -0.86 -18.50 12.81
C PHE A 159 -0.40 -18.88 11.40
N VAL A 160 -0.43 -20.18 11.06
CA VAL A 160 -0.01 -20.65 9.75
C VAL A 160 -0.94 -20.15 8.65
N GLU A 161 -2.25 -20.14 8.90
CA GLU A 161 -3.23 -19.62 7.96
C GLU A 161 -3.09 -18.10 7.76
N ARG A 162 -2.88 -17.34 8.84
CA ARG A 162 -2.55 -15.91 8.78
C ARG A 162 -1.33 -15.65 7.90
N ARG A 163 -0.25 -16.40 8.12
CA ARG A 163 0.96 -16.29 7.31
C ARG A 163 0.70 -16.66 5.84
N ARG A 164 -0.04 -17.73 5.57
CA ARG A 164 -0.39 -18.15 4.21
C ARG A 164 -1.15 -17.04 3.48
N ALA A 165 -2.19 -16.47 4.09
CA ALA A 165 -2.98 -15.37 3.53
C ALA A 165 -2.13 -14.12 3.25
N ALA A 166 -1.16 -13.81 4.12
CA ALA A 166 -0.27 -12.67 3.92
C ALA A 166 0.77 -12.92 2.80
N LEU A 167 1.28 -14.16 2.67
CA LEU A 167 2.16 -14.55 1.57
C LEU A 167 1.45 -14.54 0.22
N GLU A 168 0.18 -14.95 0.19
CA GLU A 168 -0.68 -14.85 -0.99
C GLU A 168 -0.83 -13.41 -1.46
N ARG A 169 -1.24 -12.51 -0.57
CA ARG A 169 -1.34 -11.07 -0.87
C ARG A 169 -0.01 -10.48 -1.34
N TYR A 170 1.08 -10.82 -0.66
CA TYR A 170 2.42 -10.40 -1.06
C TYR A 170 2.71 -10.80 -2.51
N LEU A 171 2.52 -12.07 -2.88
CA LEU A 171 2.75 -12.51 -4.26
C LEU A 171 1.80 -11.88 -5.27
N GLN A 172 0.52 -11.74 -4.93
CA GLN A 172 -0.47 -11.08 -5.77
C GLN A 172 -0.04 -9.64 -6.10
N ARG A 173 0.51 -8.89 -5.14
CA ARG A 173 1.05 -7.55 -5.39
C ARG A 173 2.30 -7.56 -6.27
N ILE A 174 3.19 -8.55 -6.08
CA ILE A 174 4.39 -8.69 -6.93
C ILE A 174 4.00 -8.94 -8.39
N VAL A 175 3.04 -9.84 -8.63
CA VAL A 175 2.63 -10.18 -10.01
C VAL A 175 1.72 -9.13 -10.65
N ALA A 176 1.00 -8.34 -9.85
CA ALA A 176 0.22 -7.21 -10.35
C ALA A 176 1.11 -6.03 -10.80
N HIS A 177 2.33 -5.93 -10.29
CA HIS A 177 3.23 -4.83 -10.61
C HIS A 177 4.00 -5.08 -11.92
N PRO A 178 3.88 -4.19 -12.94
CA PRO A 178 4.48 -4.40 -14.27
C PRO A 178 5.99 -4.65 -14.27
N LEU A 179 6.76 -3.83 -13.52
CA LEU A 179 8.21 -3.94 -13.43
C LEU A 179 8.67 -5.17 -12.64
N LEU A 180 7.96 -5.53 -11.56
CA LEU A 180 8.34 -6.67 -10.73
C LEU A 180 8.02 -7.99 -11.43
N LEU A 181 6.87 -8.09 -12.11
CA LEU A 181 6.48 -9.28 -12.86
C LEU A 181 7.50 -9.64 -13.96
N GLN A 182 8.13 -8.63 -14.58
CA GLN A 182 9.15 -8.83 -15.61
C GLN A 182 10.50 -9.29 -15.04
N ASP A 183 10.72 -9.20 -13.73
CA ASP A 183 11.99 -9.59 -13.11
C ASP A 183 12.23 -11.11 -13.25
N PRO A 184 13.40 -11.53 -13.76
CA PRO A 184 13.73 -12.95 -13.89
C PRO A 184 13.62 -13.73 -12.58
N ASP A 185 13.91 -13.12 -11.42
CA ASP A 185 13.82 -13.78 -10.12
C ASP A 185 12.37 -14.12 -9.76
N VAL A 186 11.40 -13.29 -10.15
CA VAL A 186 9.97 -13.55 -9.93
C VAL A 186 9.53 -14.72 -10.80
N ARG A 187 9.91 -14.73 -12.08
CA ARG A 187 9.60 -15.86 -12.98
C ARG A 187 10.19 -17.17 -12.45
N GLU A 188 11.46 -17.15 -12.04
CA GLU A 188 12.13 -18.32 -11.48
C GLU A 188 11.47 -18.80 -10.17
N PHE A 189 11.12 -17.87 -9.28
CA PHE A 189 10.40 -18.17 -8.04
C PHE A 189 9.02 -18.79 -8.30
N LEU A 190 8.34 -18.44 -9.38
CA LEU A 190 7.04 -19.02 -9.72
C LEU A 190 7.19 -20.41 -10.41
N GLU A 191 8.16 -20.59 -11.31
CA GLU A 191 8.23 -21.77 -12.18
C GLU A 191 9.07 -22.95 -11.67
N ARG A 192 10.17 -22.74 -10.93
CA ARG A 192 11.15 -23.82 -10.65
C ARG A 192 10.83 -24.59 -9.36
N GLU A 193 11.10 -25.89 -9.30
CA GLU A 193 11.01 -26.62 -8.01
C GLU A 193 12.17 -26.28 -7.07
N ASP A 194 13.40 -26.11 -7.58
CA ASP A 194 14.58 -25.72 -6.81
C ASP A 194 15.12 -24.35 -7.23
N VAL A 195 15.27 -23.43 -6.26
CA VAL A 195 15.85 -22.09 -6.46
C VAL A 195 17.32 -22.13 -6.04
N SER A 196 18.23 -22.26 -7.02
CA SER A 196 19.66 -22.06 -6.81
C SER A 196 20.03 -20.61 -7.13
N ILE A 197 20.82 -20.00 -6.24
CA ILE A 197 21.22 -18.59 -6.33
C ILE A 197 22.22 -18.43 -7.50
N LEU A 198 21.80 -17.75 -8.56
CA LEU A 198 22.69 -17.30 -9.65
C LEU A 198 22.74 -15.77 -9.70
N GLN A 199 23.91 -15.26 -10.08
CA GLN A 199 24.37 -13.88 -9.92
C GLN A 199 24.54 -13.21 -11.31
N TRP A 200 24.39 -11.87 -11.37
CA TRP A 200 24.62 -10.94 -12.52
C TRP A 200 23.44 -10.72 -13.49
N THR A 201 23.27 -9.65 -14.31
CA THR A 201 24.10 -8.58 -14.93
C THR A 201 23.24 -7.28 -15.10
N GLN A 202 23.85 -6.09 -15.11
CA GLN A 202 23.18 -4.78 -15.21
C GLN A 202 22.79 -4.43 -16.66
N THR A 203 21.55 -3.98 -16.90
CA THR A 203 21.06 -3.55 -18.23
C THR A 203 20.83 -2.03 -18.25
N THR A 204 21.43 -1.35 -19.21
CA THR A 204 21.41 0.11 -19.39
C THR A 204 20.31 0.52 -20.37
N PHE A 205 19.49 1.51 -20.00
CA PHE A 205 18.44 2.09 -20.85
C PHE A 205 18.68 3.60 -21.10
N PRO A 206 18.15 4.17 -22.19
CA PRO A 206 18.62 5.44 -22.75
C PRO A 206 18.18 6.68 -21.94
N PRO A 207 18.92 7.81 -22.04
CA PRO A 207 18.71 8.98 -21.18
C PRO A 207 17.67 9.96 -21.76
N GLY A 208 16.89 10.58 -20.87
CA GLY A 208 15.94 11.63 -21.24
C GLY A 208 15.94 12.81 -20.25
N LEU A 209 16.42 13.96 -20.75
CA LEU A 209 16.17 15.39 -20.47
C LEU A 209 16.17 15.98 -19.03
N PRO A 210 16.68 17.22 -18.84
CA PRO A 210 17.04 17.76 -17.53
C PRO A 210 15.86 18.43 -16.79
N ALA A 211 15.89 18.35 -15.46
CA ALA A 211 14.89 18.94 -14.56
C ALA A 211 15.26 20.35 -14.06
N THR A 212 14.31 21.27 -14.14
CA THR A 212 14.37 22.60 -13.51
C THR A 212 13.87 22.59 -12.06
N SER A 213 14.41 23.52 -11.28
CA SER A 213 14.42 23.71 -9.83
C SER A 213 13.07 23.96 -9.11
N LYS A 214 11.92 23.70 -9.74
CA LYS A 214 10.58 23.75 -9.09
C LYS A 214 10.01 22.38 -8.71
N LYS A 215 10.74 21.29 -9.00
CA LYS A 215 10.29 19.90 -8.79
C LYS A 215 10.55 19.33 -7.38
N GLN A 216 11.24 20.05 -6.47
CA GLN A 216 11.57 19.55 -5.13
C GLN A 216 10.41 19.67 -4.12
N ASP A 217 9.58 20.70 -4.24
CA ASP A 217 8.46 21.00 -3.32
C ASP A 217 7.45 19.83 -3.22
N TRP A 218 7.06 19.29 -4.39
CA TRP A 218 6.11 18.16 -4.47
C TRP A 218 6.56 16.92 -3.70
N PHE A 219 7.85 16.60 -3.66
CA PHE A 219 8.32 15.39 -2.97
C PHE A 219 8.26 15.54 -1.46
N GLU A 220 8.52 16.74 -0.94
CA GLU A 220 8.43 17.02 0.50
C GLU A 220 6.97 16.97 0.96
N ASP A 221 6.09 17.67 0.24
CA ASP A 221 4.65 17.68 0.51
C ASP A 221 4.08 16.25 0.48
N LYS A 222 4.41 15.48 -0.57
CA LYS A 222 3.94 14.10 -0.71
C LYS A 222 4.53 13.16 0.33
N PHE A 223 5.79 13.35 0.72
CA PHE A 223 6.38 12.57 1.80
C PHE A 223 5.62 12.80 3.11
N GLN A 224 5.34 14.06 3.43
CA GLN A 224 4.59 14.41 4.64
C GLN A 224 3.14 13.89 4.61
N GLU A 225 2.48 13.94 3.45
CA GLU A 225 1.16 13.34 3.23
C GLU A 225 1.16 11.83 3.52
N VAL A 226 2.15 11.11 2.97
CA VAL A 226 2.32 9.66 3.15
C VAL A 226 2.60 9.31 4.62
N GLU A 227 3.45 10.07 5.31
CA GLU A 227 3.69 9.87 6.75
C GLU A 227 2.43 10.09 7.59
N ASN A 228 1.67 11.13 7.28
CA ASN A 228 0.41 11.41 7.97
C ASN A 228 -0.61 10.30 7.73
N GLU A 229 -0.77 9.84 6.49
CA GLU A 229 -1.64 8.72 6.16
C GLU A 229 -1.23 7.45 6.91
N GLU A 230 0.06 7.11 6.92
CA GLU A 230 0.60 5.96 7.64
C GLU A 230 0.24 6.01 9.13
N GLN A 231 0.41 7.18 9.76
CA GLN A 231 0.05 7.36 11.17
C GLN A 231 -1.44 7.18 11.43
N GLN A 232 -2.32 7.67 10.55
CA GLN A 232 -3.76 7.48 10.71
C GLN A 232 -4.15 6.01 10.50
N LEU A 233 -3.58 5.33 9.51
CA LEU A 233 -3.83 3.90 9.31
C LEU A 233 -3.34 3.06 10.47
N ARG A 234 -2.19 3.40 11.10
CA ARG A 234 -1.71 2.74 12.31
C ARG A 234 -2.68 2.88 13.49
N LYS A 235 -3.27 4.06 13.67
CA LYS A 235 -4.30 4.29 14.70
C LYS A 235 -5.55 3.46 14.41
N LEU A 236 -6.04 3.47 13.17
CA LEU A 236 -7.19 2.68 12.76
C LEU A 236 -6.93 1.17 12.96
N HIS A 237 -5.76 0.69 12.53
CA HIS A 237 -5.34 -0.70 12.72
C HIS A 237 -5.36 -1.10 14.20
N ALA A 238 -4.84 -0.27 15.11
CA ALA A 238 -4.85 -0.57 16.54
C ALA A 238 -6.28 -0.70 17.11
N VAL A 239 -7.22 0.12 16.63
CA VAL A 239 -8.63 0.01 17.02
C VAL A 239 -9.27 -1.26 16.43
N VAL A 240 -8.94 -1.64 15.21
CA VAL A 240 -9.45 -2.86 14.57
C VAL A 240 -8.87 -4.13 15.20
N ASP A 241 -7.58 -4.16 15.54
CA ASP A 241 -6.98 -5.26 16.31
C ASP A 241 -7.68 -5.43 17.66
N SER A 242 -7.97 -4.32 18.36
CA SER A 242 -8.78 -4.35 19.57
C SER A 242 -10.18 -4.92 19.29
N LEU A 243 -10.86 -4.52 18.21
CA LEU A 243 -12.17 -5.06 17.82
C LEU A 243 -12.12 -6.59 17.62
N VAL A 244 -11.09 -7.10 16.93
CA VAL A 244 -10.90 -8.54 16.72
C VAL A 244 -10.79 -9.26 18.06
N ASN A 245 -9.99 -8.74 18.99
CA ASN A 245 -9.80 -9.33 20.31
C ASN A 245 -11.10 -9.33 21.13
N HIS A 246 -11.85 -8.22 21.15
CA HIS A 246 -13.15 -8.17 21.81
C HIS A 246 -14.17 -9.14 21.19
N ARG A 247 -14.15 -9.33 19.87
CA ARG A 247 -15.04 -10.30 19.19
C ARG A 247 -14.73 -11.73 19.60
N LYS A 248 -13.44 -12.08 19.70
CA LYS A 248 -13.00 -13.40 20.19
C LYS A 248 -13.39 -13.62 21.64
N GLU A 249 -13.27 -12.60 22.49
CA GLU A 249 -13.73 -12.67 23.88
C GLU A 249 -15.24 -12.85 23.97
N LEU A 250 -16.02 -12.10 23.19
CA LEU A 250 -17.47 -12.25 23.10
C LEU A 250 -17.85 -13.67 22.68
N CYS A 251 -17.22 -14.22 21.65
CA CYS A 251 -17.39 -15.61 21.22
C CYS A 251 -17.17 -16.59 22.39
N GLY A 252 -16.07 -16.44 23.13
CA GLY A 252 -15.77 -17.29 24.29
C GLY A 252 -16.79 -17.17 25.42
N ASN A 253 -17.23 -15.96 25.73
CA ASN A 253 -18.25 -15.71 26.75
C ASN A 253 -19.62 -16.29 26.35
N THR A 254 -20.02 -16.14 25.09
CA THR A 254 -21.23 -16.76 24.53
C THR A 254 -21.17 -18.28 24.61
N ALA A 255 -20.02 -18.89 24.31
CA ALA A 255 -19.84 -20.34 24.45
C ALA A 255 -20.06 -20.84 25.89
N VAL A 256 -19.57 -20.08 26.88
CA VAL A 256 -19.76 -20.40 28.30
C VAL A 256 -21.22 -20.20 28.71
N PHE A 257 -21.86 -19.15 28.21
CA PHE A 257 -23.28 -18.87 28.46
C PHE A 257 -24.17 -19.98 27.90
N ALA A 258 -23.97 -20.39 26.64
CA ALA A 258 -24.72 -21.49 26.01
C ALA A 258 -24.63 -22.79 26.83
N LYS A 259 -23.41 -23.18 27.22
CA LYS A 259 -23.19 -24.36 28.08
C LYS A 259 -23.89 -24.25 29.43
N SER A 260 -23.84 -23.07 30.06
CA SER A 260 -24.47 -22.83 31.36
C SER A 260 -26.00 -22.92 31.25
N MET A 261 -26.58 -22.40 30.18
CA MET A 261 -28.02 -22.48 29.90
C MET A 261 -28.47 -23.92 29.62
N ALA A 262 -27.66 -24.70 28.90
CA ALA A 262 -27.94 -26.12 28.69
C ALA A 262 -27.92 -26.91 30.01
N MET A 263 -26.96 -26.62 30.89
CA MET A 263 -26.90 -27.23 32.23
C MET A 263 -28.11 -26.85 33.08
N LEU A 264 -28.53 -25.58 33.05
CA LEU A 264 -29.71 -25.11 33.77
C LEU A 264 -30.98 -25.80 33.25
N GLY A 265 -31.15 -25.90 31.94
CA GLY A 265 -32.26 -26.62 31.32
C GLY A 265 -32.33 -28.09 31.74
N ASN A 266 -31.19 -28.76 31.90
CA ASN A 266 -31.13 -30.14 32.39
C ASN A 266 -31.48 -30.30 33.88
N SER A 267 -31.32 -29.24 34.67
CA SER A 267 -31.67 -29.25 36.10
C SER A 267 -33.10 -28.82 36.40
N GLU A 268 -33.82 -28.33 35.39
CA GLU A 268 -35.16 -27.76 35.55
C GLU A 268 -36.24 -28.86 35.48
N ASP A 269 -37.11 -28.89 36.49
CA ASP A 269 -38.19 -29.88 36.60
C ASP A 269 -39.38 -29.54 35.68
N ASN A 270 -39.63 -28.25 35.44
CA ASN A 270 -40.69 -27.83 34.53
C ASN A 270 -40.27 -28.12 33.08
N THR A 271 -40.94 -29.09 32.45
CA THR A 271 -40.62 -29.54 31.09
C THR A 271 -40.67 -28.43 30.04
N ALA A 272 -41.60 -27.46 30.17
CA ALA A 272 -41.72 -26.36 29.22
C ALA A 272 -40.54 -25.38 29.35
N LEU A 273 -40.19 -25.03 30.60
CA LEU A 273 -39.04 -24.16 30.89
C LEU A 273 -37.72 -24.83 30.54
N SER A 274 -37.54 -26.10 30.91
CA SER A 274 -36.39 -26.94 30.54
C SER A 274 -36.16 -26.95 29.02
N ARG A 275 -37.21 -27.22 28.23
CA ARG A 275 -37.14 -27.21 26.76
C ARG A 275 -36.70 -25.85 26.23
N ALA A 276 -37.26 -24.76 26.73
CA ALA A 276 -36.92 -23.43 26.26
C ALA A 276 -35.49 -23.02 26.63
N LEU A 277 -34.99 -23.39 27.81
CA LEU A 277 -33.60 -23.17 28.21
C LEU A 277 -32.62 -23.96 27.31
N SER A 278 -32.95 -25.20 26.98
CA SER A 278 -32.15 -25.99 26.02
C SER A 278 -32.15 -25.36 24.63
N GLN A 279 -33.29 -24.87 24.14
CA GLN A 279 -33.33 -24.20 22.83
C GLN A 279 -32.61 -22.84 22.84
N LEU A 280 -32.66 -22.10 23.95
CA LEU A 280 -31.87 -20.88 24.10
C LEU A 280 -30.38 -21.20 24.07
N ALA A 281 -29.94 -22.28 24.71
CA ALA A 281 -28.56 -22.74 24.62
C ALA A 281 -28.15 -23.06 23.17
N GLU A 282 -29.00 -23.74 22.40
CA GLU A 282 -28.74 -24.00 20.97
C GLU A 282 -28.66 -22.73 20.11
N VAL A 283 -29.46 -21.71 20.44
CA VAL A 283 -29.41 -20.40 19.76
C VAL A 283 -28.10 -19.69 20.07
N GLU A 284 -27.67 -19.71 21.33
CA GLU A 284 -26.41 -19.12 21.77
C GLU A 284 -25.20 -19.86 21.19
N ASP A 285 -25.24 -21.19 21.05
CA ASP A 285 -24.21 -21.96 20.32
C ASP A 285 -24.11 -21.54 18.84
N LYS A 286 -25.26 -21.24 18.19
CA LYS A 286 -25.25 -20.70 16.82
C LYS A 286 -24.73 -19.26 16.76
N MET A 287 -24.99 -18.45 17.79
CA MET A 287 -24.48 -17.08 17.91
C MET A 287 -22.97 -17.06 18.16
N GLU A 288 -22.46 -18.00 18.95
CA GLU A 288 -21.03 -18.23 19.17
C GLU A 288 -20.30 -18.45 17.84
N GLN A 289 -20.79 -19.36 17.00
CA GLN A 289 -20.25 -19.59 15.66
C GLN A 289 -20.29 -18.31 14.79
N LEU A 290 -21.36 -17.52 14.85
CA LEU A 290 -21.43 -16.23 14.14
C LEU A 290 -20.39 -15.23 14.64
N HIS A 291 -20.16 -15.15 15.95
CA HIS A 291 -19.12 -14.30 16.51
C HIS A 291 -17.72 -14.76 16.09
N GLN A 292 -17.50 -16.07 15.98
CA GLN A 292 -16.26 -16.63 15.43
C GLN A 292 -16.04 -16.24 13.96
N GLU A 293 -17.08 -16.36 13.12
CA GLU A 293 -17.04 -15.93 11.71
C GLU A 293 -16.82 -14.40 11.56
N GLN A 294 -17.45 -13.60 12.43
CA GLN A 294 -17.23 -12.16 12.50
C GLN A 294 -15.79 -11.84 12.87
N ALA A 295 -15.24 -12.48 13.90
CA ALA A 295 -13.85 -12.27 14.31
C ALA A 295 -12.88 -12.62 13.19
N ALA A 296 -13.16 -13.69 12.43
CA ALA A 296 -12.38 -14.06 11.26
C ALA A 296 -12.48 -13.00 10.15
N SER A 297 -13.66 -12.41 9.91
CA SER A 297 -13.85 -11.34 8.92
C SER A 297 -13.14 -10.04 9.33
N ASP A 298 -13.30 -9.63 10.60
CA ASP A 298 -12.63 -8.49 11.22
C ASP A 298 -11.10 -8.62 11.03
N PHE A 299 -10.57 -9.82 11.27
CA PHE A 299 -9.14 -10.13 11.16
C PHE A 299 -8.64 -10.22 9.70
N PHE A 300 -9.14 -11.19 8.93
CA PHE A 300 -8.58 -11.54 7.62
C PHE A 300 -8.93 -10.55 6.51
N ILE A 301 -10.05 -9.82 6.63
CA ILE A 301 -10.47 -8.85 5.62
C ILE A 301 -10.00 -7.45 6.01
N PHE A 302 -10.30 -7.00 7.24
CA PHE A 302 -10.11 -5.60 7.60
C PHE A 302 -8.74 -5.31 8.25
N GLU A 303 -8.41 -5.98 9.36
CA GLU A 303 -7.13 -5.77 10.06
C GLU A 303 -5.94 -6.04 9.11
N GLU A 304 -5.94 -7.17 8.43
CA GLU A 304 -4.86 -7.57 7.53
C GLU A 304 -4.72 -6.64 6.31
N MET A 305 -5.81 -6.07 5.80
CA MET A 305 -5.76 -5.05 4.75
C MET A 305 -5.05 -3.79 5.27
N LEU A 306 -5.40 -3.32 6.47
CA LEU A 306 -4.76 -2.14 7.07
C LEU A 306 -3.28 -2.39 7.33
N ALA A 307 -2.93 -3.56 7.89
CA ALA A 307 -1.54 -3.95 8.15
C ALA A 307 -0.71 -3.95 6.86
N ASP A 308 -1.31 -4.39 5.76
CA ASP A 308 -0.69 -4.45 4.45
C ASP A 308 -0.41 -3.08 3.85
N TYR A 309 -1.38 -2.16 3.93
CA TYR A 309 -1.19 -0.79 3.45
C TYR A 309 -0.22 0.02 4.32
N ILE A 310 -0.20 -0.19 5.63
CA ILE A 310 0.83 0.41 6.51
C ILE A 310 2.24 0.00 6.05
N ARG A 311 2.42 -1.29 5.77
CA ARG A 311 3.69 -1.82 5.27
C ARG A 311 4.08 -1.23 3.92
N LEU A 312 3.14 -1.06 3.00
CA LEU A 312 3.41 -0.46 1.69
C LEU A 312 3.70 1.03 1.75
N LEU A 313 3.04 1.77 2.64
CA LEU A 313 3.38 3.18 2.90
C LEU A 313 4.82 3.28 3.44
N GLY A 314 5.23 2.35 4.31
CA GLY A 314 6.63 2.22 4.71
C GLY A 314 7.59 1.97 3.54
N ALA A 315 7.23 1.10 2.60
CA ALA A 315 8.02 0.86 1.38
C ALA A 315 8.07 2.10 0.46
N MET A 316 6.96 2.83 0.34
CA MET A 316 6.89 4.09 -0.40
C MET A 316 7.81 5.15 0.21
N ARG A 317 7.83 5.29 1.54
CA ARG A 317 8.81 6.14 2.26
C ARG A 317 10.24 5.77 1.91
N GLY A 318 10.55 4.46 1.86
CA GLY A 318 11.85 3.97 1.41
C GLY A 318 12.22 4.42 -0.02
N CYS A 319 11.26 4.64 -0.91
CA CYS A 319 11.49 5.16 -2.25
C CYS A 319 11.86 6.65 -2.23
N PHE A 320 11.22 7.45 -1.38
CA PHE A 320 11.60 8.84 -1.15
C PHE A 320 13.02 8.94 -0.54
N ASP A 321 13.34 8.09 0.43
CA ASP A 321 14.69 8.01 1.02
C ASP A 321 15.74 7.65 -0.03
N GLN A 322 15.43 6.71 -0.92
CA GLN A 322 16.34 6.35 -2.01
C GLN A 322 16.58 7.52 -2.96
N ARG A 323 15.54 8.29 -3.29
CA ARG A 323 15.69 9.52 -4.07
C ARG A 323 16.57 10.54 -3.35
N MET A 324 16.39 10.71 -2.04
CA MET A 324 17.23 11.59 -1.22
C MET A 324 18.69 11.17 -1.23
N ARG A 325 18.98 9.86 -1.12
CA ARG A 325 20.34 9.31 -1.24
C ARG A 325 20.94 9.54 -2.63
N ALA A 326 20.16 9.40 -3.70
CA ALA A 326 20.62 9.69 -5.06
C ALA A 326 20.99 11.18 -5.22
N TRP A 327 20.18 12.07 -4.66
CA TRP A 327 20.49 13.50 -4.62
C TRP A 327 21.77 13.80 -3.84
N GLN A 328 21.94 13.22 -2.65
CA GLN A 328 23.15 13.38 -1.84
C GLN A 328 24.41 12.94 -2.62
N ARG A 329 24.36 11.76 -3.25
CA ARG A 329 25.47 11.26 -4.09
C ARG A 329 25.82 12.22 -5.24
N TRP A 330 24.80 12.79 -5.88
CA TRP A 330 25.02 13.78 -6.93
C TRP A 330 25.68 15.05 -6.39
N GLN A 331 25.20 15.60 -5.27
CA GLN A 331 25.77 16.80 -4.64
C GLN A 331 27.21 16.57 -4.14
N GLU A 332 27.50 15.41 -3.58
CA GLU A 332 28.85 15.03 -3.14
C GLU A 332 29.82 14.94 -4.33
N ALA A 333 29.38 14.35 -5.45
CA ALA A 333 30.17 14.32 -6.68
C ALA A 333 30.39 15.73 -7.26
N GLN A 334 29.38 16.59 -7.22
CA GLN A 334 29.48 17.99 -7.64
C GLN A 334 30.52 18.76 -6.79
N SER A 335 30.46 18.60 -5.47
CA SER A 335 31.44 19.19 -4.55
C SER A 335 32.86 18.67 -4.80
N THR A 336 33.00 17.38 -5.08
CA THR A 336 34.29 16.75 -5.39
C THR A 336 34.86 17.27 -6.71
N LEU A 337 34.04 17.39 -7.75
CA LEU A 337 34.43 17.99 -9.03
C LEU A 337 34.91 19.44 -8.85
N GLN A 338 34.20 20.23 -8.04
CA GLN A 338 34.59 21.60 -7.74
C GLN A 338 35.98 21.67 -7.07
N LYS A 339 36.24 20.81 -6.08
CA LYS A 339 37.56 20.71 -5.45
C LYS A 339 38.66 20.29 -6.42
N LYS A 340 38.37 19.41 -7.38
CA LYS A 340 39.32 18.99 -8.43
C LYS A 340 39.65 20.15 -9.38
N ARG A 341 38.67 20.94 -9.80
CA ARG A 341 38.86 22.17 -10.60
C ARG A 341 39.71 23.21 -9.85
N GLU A 342 39.46 23.42 -8.56
CA GLU A 342 40.28 24.31 -7.73
C GLU A 342 41.72 23.81 -7.58
N ALA A 343 41.92 22.49 -7.47
CA ALA A 343 43.25 21.89 -7.43
C ALA A 343 44.02 22.03 -8.75
N GLU A 344 43.35 21.85 -9.89
CA GLU A 344 43.93 22.13 -11.22
C GLU A 344 44.35 23.59 -11.34
N ALA A 345 43.49 24.53 -10.94
CA ALA A 345 43.81 25.96 -10.94
C ALA A 345 45.09 26.24 -10.12
N LYS A 346 45.21 25.65 -8.92
CA LYS A 346 46.44 25.79 -8.10
C LYS A 346 47.68 25.20 -8.78
N LEU A 347 47.55 24.09 -9.50
CA LEU A 347 48.66 23.48 -10.25
C LEU A 347 49.09 24.34 -11.45
N LEU A 348 48.14 24.99 -12.12
CA LEU A 348 48.40 25.98 -13.17
C LEU A 348 49.20 27.15 -12.60
N TRP A 349 48.76 27.74 -11.49
CA TRP A 349 49.47 28.84 -10.82
C TRP A 349 50.87 28.44 -10.32
N ALA A 350 51.05 27.18 -9.89
CA ALA A 350 52.32 26.66 -9.41
C ALA A 350 53.29 26.21 -10.53
N ASN A 351 52.90 26.34 -11.81
CA ASN A 351 53.68 25.96 -12.99
C ASN A 351 54.23 24.52 -12.96
N LYS A 352 53.37 23.54 -12.61
CA LYS A 352 53.72 22.09 -12.55
C LYS A 352 53.04 21.30 -13.69
N PRO A 353 53.57 21.35 -14.93
CA PRO A 353 52.92 20.77 -16.11
C PRO A 353 52.76 19.25 -16.04
N ASP A 354 53.71 18.54 -15.41
CA ASP A 354 53.69 17.07 -15.31
C ASP A 354 52.47 16.52 -14.54
N LYS A 355 51.92 17.32 -13.61
CA LYS A 355 50.74 16.94 -12.80
C LYS A 355 49.44 17.52 -13.36
N LEU A 356 49.54 18.45 -14.32
CA LEU A 356 48.39 19.15 -14.87
C LEU A 356 47.56 18.23 -15.78
N GLN A 357 48.22 17.38 -16.57
CA GLN A 357 47.55 16.44 -17.46
C GLN A 357 46.68 15.45 -16.66
N GLN A 358 47.23 14.88 -15.58
CA GLN A 358 46.48 14.00 -14.67
C GLN A 358 45.29 14.73 -14.03
N ALA A 359 45.45 15.99 -13.62
CA ALA A 359 44.36 16.76 -13.02
C ALA A 359 43.20 17.01 -14.01
N LYS A 360 43.51 17.21 -15.29
CA LYS A 360 42.50 17.35 -16.36
C LYS A 360 41.77 16.04 -16.64
N GLU A 361 42.48 14.92 -16.63
CA GLU A 361 41.89 13.58 -16.77
C GLU A 361 40.95 13.28 -15.60
N ASP A 362 41.39 13.53 -14.36
CA ASP A 362 40.56 13.42 -13.16
C ASP A 362 39.29 14.28 -13.27
N ILE A 363 39.40 15.53 -13.73
CA ILE A 363 38.24 16.43 -13.91
C ILE A 363 37.27 15.85 -14.93
N THR A 364 37.76 15.37 -16.07
CA THR A 364 36.92 14.77 -17.12
C THR A 364 36.18 13.53 -16.60
N GLU A 365 36.84 12.70 -15.79
CA GLU A 365 36.22 11.55 -15.14
C GLU A 365 35.11 11.98 -14.16
N TRP A 366 35.38 12.97 -13.31
CA TRP A 366 34.40 13.48 -12.34
C TRP A 366 33.23 14.22 -13.00
N GLU A 367 33.44 14.92 -14.12
CA GLU A 367 32.37 15.52 -14.94
C GLU A 367 31.42 14.45 -15.48
N SER A 368 31.98 13.34 -15.97
CA SER A 368 31.19 12.19 -16.42
C SER A 368 30.38 11.58 -15.27
N ARG A 369 31.00 11.40 -14.09
CA ARG A 369 30.30 10.89 -12.88
C ARG A 369 29.18 11.80 -12.41
N VAL A 370 29.39 13.12 -12.38
CA VAL A 370 28.36 14.10 -12.02
C VAL A 370 27.17 13.99 -12.97
N THR A 371 27.45 13.94 -14.28
CA THR A 371 26.41 13.81 -15.31
C THR A 371 25.65 12.49 -15.18
N GLN A 372 26.34 11.39 -14.84
CA GLN A 372 25.70 10.11 -14.57
C GLN A 372 24.78 10.17 -13.35
N TYR A 373 25.25 10.71 -12.22
CA TYR A 373 24.44 10.79 -11.00
C TYR A 373 23.26 11.75 -11.11
N GLU A 374 23.39 12.84 -11.88
CA GLU A 374 22.27 13.71 -12.23
C GLU A 374 21.18 12.93 -12.98
N ARG A 375 21.57 12.18 -14.02
CA ARG A 375 20.63 11.32 -14.77
C ARG A 375 19.99 10.24 -13.91
N ASP A 376 20.76 9.63 -13.01
CA ASP A 376 20.23 8.62 -12.09
C ASP A 376 19.22 9.22 -11.12
N PHE A 377 19.50 10.41 -10.56
CA PHE A 377 18.58 11.14 -9.69
C PHE A 377 17.28 11.51 -10.43
N ASP A 378 17.37 12.04 -11.65
CA ASP A 378 16.20 12.38 -12.45
C ASP A 378 15.35 11.15 -12.79
N ARG A 379 16.00 10.04 -13.17
CA ARG A 379 15.34 8.76 -13.45
C ARG A 379 14.61 8.23 -12.23
N ILE A 380 15.27 8.17 -11.07
CA ILE A 380 14.64 7.74 -9.81
C ILE A 380 13.46 8.65 -9.48
N GLY A 381 13.62 9.98 -9.63
CA GLY A 381 12.53 10.93 -9.40
C GLY A 381 11.33 10.72 -10.33
N MET A 382 11.54 10.27 -11.57
CA MET A 382 10.44 9.91 -12.47
C MET A 382 9.77 8.60 -12.03
N THR A 383 10.54 7.58 -11.68
CA THR A 383 10.00 6.30 -11.18
C THR A 383 9.17 6.51 -9.92
N VAL A 384 9.70 7.21 -8.90
CA VAL A 384 8.97 7.45 -7.64
C VAL A 384 7.62 8.12 -7.89
N ARG A 385 7.54 9.09 -8.81
CA ARG A 385 6.25 9.71 -9.17
C ARG A 385 5.28 8.70 -9.76
N LYS A 386 5.72 7.90 -10.73
CA LYS A 386 4.87 6.86 -11.34
C LYS A 386 4.37 5.86 -10.30
N GLU A 387 5.25 5.45 -9.40
CA GLU A 387 4.95 4.49 -8.34
C GLU A 387 3.95 5.03 -7.31
N VAL A 388 4.12 6.29 -6.87
CA VAL A 388 3.15 6.95 -5.96
C VAL A 388 1.76 6.98 -6.59
N LEU A 389 1.67 7.35 -7.86
CA LEU A 389 0.39 7.45 -8.56
C LEU A 389 -0.27 6.09 -8.78
N ARG A 390 0.51 5.08 -9.17
CA ARG A 390 0.02 3.70 -9.27
C ARG A 390 -0.50 3.20 -7.92
N PHE A 391 0.28 3.42 -6.86
CA PHE A 391 -0.10 3.04 -5.51
C PHE A 391 -1.39 3.72 -5.05
N GLU A 392 -1.56 5.03 -5.27
CA GLU A 392 -2.77 5.75 -4.89
C GLU A 392 -4.02 5.18 -5.60
N LYS A 393 -3.89 4.82 -6.88
CA LYS A 393 -4.96 4.21 -7.67
C LYS A 393 -5.30 2.78 -7.19
N GLU A 394 -4.29 1.94 -7.02
CA GLU A 394 -4.45 0.58 -6.48
C GLU A 394 -5.06 0.61 -5.09
N LYS A 395 -4.56 1.50 -4.21
CA LYS A 395 -5.11 1.73 -2.86
C LYS A 395 -6.59 2.06 -2.89
N ALA A 396 -7.01 3.03 -3.71
CA ALA A 396 -8.42 3.40 -3.77
C ALA A 396 -9.31 2.24 -4.24
N LYS A 397 -8.86 1.48 -5.25
CA LYS A 397 -9.58 0.31 -5.79
C LYS A 397 -9.70 -0.80 -4.76
N ASP A 398 -8.59 -1.16 -4.12
CA ASP A 398 -8.53 -2.27 -3.18
C ASP A 398 -9.30 -1.96 -1.90
N PHE A 399 -9.13 -0.75 -1.32
CA PHE A 399 -9.92 -0.34 -0.15
C PHE A 399 -11.41 -0.39 -0.43
N LYS A 400 -11.85 0.10 -1.60
CA LYS A 400 -13.27 0.04 -1.98
C LYS A 400 -13.76 -1.40 -2.03
N SER A 401 -13.03 -2.28 -2.74
CA SER A 401 -13.39 -3.70 -2.87
C SER A 401 -13.47 -4.40 -1.50
N GLN A 402 -12.46 -4.18 -0.65
CA GLN A 402 -12.36 -4.89 0.63
C GLN A 402 -13.32 -4.37 1.68
N ILE A 403 -13.59 -3.06 1.72
CA ILE A 403 -14.62 -2.49 2.59
C ILE A 403 -16.00 -3.02 2.19
N ILE A 404 -16.31 -3.09 0.90
CA ILE A 404 -17.58 -3.68 0.43
C ILE A 404 -17.70 -5.13 0.90
N LYS A 405 -16.66 -5.94 0.64
CA LYS A 405 -16.64 -7.36 1.06
C LYS A 405 -16.81 -7.53 2.57
N TYR A 406 -16.17 -6.66 3.37
CA TYR A 406 -16.28 -6.68 4.82
C TYR A 406 -17.70 -6.31 5.30
N LEU A 407 -18.30 -5.25 4.73
CA LEU A 407 -19.66 -4.83 5.07
C LEU A 407 -20.70 -5.87 4.65
N GLU A 408 -20.52 -6.53 3.51
CA GLU A 408 -21.37 -7.64 3.07
C GLU A 408 -21.32 -8.83 4.04
N ALA A 409 -20.11 -9.21 4.50
CA ALA A 409 -19.96 -10.26 5.51
C ALA A 409 -20.66 -9.87 6.83
N MET A 410 -20.53 -8.62 7.26
CA MET A 410 -21.19 -8.12 8.46
C MET A 410 -22.72 -8.12 8.32
N LEU A 411 -23.24 -7.69 7.16
CA LEU A 411 -24.68 -7.72 6.85
C LEU A 411 -25.24 -9.15 6.87
N GLN A 412 -24.55 -10.09 6.23
CA GLN A 412 -24.96 -11.50 6.21
C GLN A 412 -25.01 -12.09 7.62
N SER A 413 -24.03 -11.74 8.47
CA SER A 413 -24.00 -12.15 9.87
C SER A 413 -25.21 -11.62 10.65
N GLN A 414 -25.57 -10.34 10.47
CA GLN A 414 -26.75 -9.74 11.11
C GLN A 414 -28.05 -10.40 10.62
N GLN A 415 -28.16 -10.71 9.33
CA GLN A 415 -29.33 -11.42 8.79
C GLN A 415 -29.49 -12.84 9.37
N ARG A 416 -28.37 -13.55 9.61
CA ARG A 416 -28.41 -14.86 10.28
C ARG A 416 -28.82 -14.74 11.74
N LEU A 417 -28.30 -13.74 12.45
CA LEU A 417 -28.65 -13.47 13.85
C LEU A 417 -30.17 -13.25 14.02
N ILE A 418 -30.78 -12.44 13.15
CA ILE A 418 -32.23 -12.20 13.16
C ILE A 418 -32.99 -13.52 13.02
N LYS A 419 -32.61 -14.37 12.06
CA LYS A 419 -33.26 -15.67 11.83
C LYS A 419 -33.15 -16.60 13.04
N PHE A 420 -32.04 -16.57 13.77
CA PHE A 420 -31.88 -17.38 14.98
C PHE A 420 -32.85 -16.95 16.09
N TRP A 421 -32.98 -15.64 16.32
CA TRP A 421 -33.92 -15.11 17.31
C TRP A 421 -35.38 -15.30 16.90
N GLU A 422 -35.72 -15.10 15.63
CA GLU A 422 -37.07 -15.36 15.10
C GLU A 422 -37.48 -16.82 15.27
N ALA A 423 -36.55 -17.76 15.05
CA ALA A 423 -36.79 -19.18 15.25
C ALA A 423 -37.03 -19.54 16.73
N PHE A 424 -36.40 -18.82 17.66
CA PHE A 424 -36.55 -19.03 19.10
C PHE A 424 -37.83 -18.41 19.68
N LEU A 425 -38.33 -17.33 19.07
CA LEU A 425 -39.46 -16.54 19.59
C LEU A 425 -40.72 -17.36 19.97
N PRO A 426 -41.16 -18.38 19.22
CA PRO A 426 -42.33 -19.19 19.58
C PRO A 426 -42.14 -19.94 20.91
N GLU A 427 -40.93 -20.43 21.18
CA GLU A 427 -40.61 -21.22 22.36
C GLU A 427 -40.54 -20.33 23.60
N ALA A 428 -39.97 -19.13 23.46
CA ALA A 428 -40.01 -18.11 24.51
C ALA A 428 -41.45 -17.74 24.90
N LYS A 429 -42.36 -17.65 23.92
CA LYS A 429 -43.79 -17.37 24.15
C LYS A 429 -44.55 -18.53 24.78
N ALA A 430 -44.07 -19.76 24.68
CA ALA A 430 -44.73 -20.93 25.24
C ALA A 430 -44.56 -21.06 26.77
N ILE A 431 -43.65 -20.26 27.36
CA ILE A 431 -43.38 -20.22 28.81
C ILE A 431 -44.18 -19.11 29.51
N ALA A 432 -44.55 -18.06 28.76
CA ALA A 432 -45.34 -16.91 29.24
C ALA A 432 -46.82 -17.26 29.32
#